data_AF-A0A0N0PEG8-F1
#
_entry.id   AF-A0A0N0PEG8-F1
#
_cell.length_a   1.000
_cell.length_b   1.000
_cell.length_c   1.000
_cell.angle_alpha   90.00
_cell.angle_beta   90.00
_cell.angle_gamma   90.00
#
_symmetry.space_group_name_H-M   'P 1'
#
loop_
_entity.id
_entity.type
_entity.pdbx_description
1 polymer ?
#
loop_
_entity_poly.entity_id
_entity_poly.type
_entity_poly.pdbx_seq_one_letter_code
_entity_poly.pdbx_strand_id
1 'polypeptide(L)'
;MADPKYENLPGIAYDQPDVYETGDLPEADQPEPFEEEENESIEQLHLSVKDSFNKFKGKFLTGNVDFSDRLSRKTRIGYRAGEWELAAEGEPETALERYNRLRCEFSELLEQVTEQRDKATESEKDEHIKLAAHINSTKKLLEELKLEEGEQIDPKAEKLKLHKLEQAAGVRDEEAFRKLQIATGEATLCGAAATLAARAALLRPAELAAADARLAALLANLDTLRAALKPANPELEAKVNELHKLLQQVDGVSHAEILERIEALEALHNHAKNFGKSLAELETLQSTVASGVHNNKELLQGVQEVFAHNVDNLHKEIRKLDERISKLAAA
;
A
#
# COMPACT_ATOMS: atom_id res chain seq x y z
N MET A 1 -2.68 8.36 -43.12
CA MET A 1 -2.49 9.79 -43.44
C MET A 1 -1.21 10.22 -42.77
N ALA A 2 -0.35 10.98 -43.45
CA ALA A 2 0.90 11.45 -42.86
C ALA A 2 0.64 12.35 -41.65
N ASP A 3 1.50 12.25 -40.62
CA ASP A 3 1.47 13.20 -39.50
C ASP A 3 1.77 14.62 -40.03
N PRO A 4 0.88 15.60 -39.79
CA PRO A 4 1.07 16.99 -40.24
C PRO A 4 2.41 17.61 -39.82
N LYS A 5 3.02 17.11 -38.74
CA LYS A 5 4.32 17.56 -38.26
C LYS A 5 5.46 17.28 -39.24
N TYR A 6 5.36 16.23 -40.06
CA TYR A 6 6.44 15.77 -40.93
C TYR A 6 6.16 15.96 -42.43
N GLU A 7 4.93 16.34 -42.79
CA GLU A 7 4.44 16.45 -44.18
C GLU A 7 5.33 17.30 -45.10
N ASN A 8 5.93 18.37 -44.59
CA ASN A 8 6.76 19.31 -45.36
C ASN A 8 8.27 19.03 -45.28
N LEU A 9 8.69 17.97 -44.58
CA LEU A 9 10.11 17.63 -44.44
C LEU A 9 10.56 16.74 -45.62
N PRO A 10 11.63 17.12 -46.35
CA PRO A 10 12.18 16.28 -47.38
C PRO A 10 12.84 15.02 -46.77
N GLY A 11 12.71 13.88 -47.43
CA GLY A 11 13.39 12.63 -47.04
C GLY A 11 12.68 11.77 -45.99
N ILE A 12 11.40 12.04 -45.68
CA ILE A 12 10.57 11.18 -44.82
C ILE A 12 9.95 10.07 -45.67
N ALA A 13 10.09 8.82 -45.23
CA ALA A 13 9.49 7.66 -45.87
C ALA A 13 8.08 7.42 -45.31
N TYR A 14 7.05 7.59 -46.14
CA TYR A 14 5.65 7.40 -45.75
C TYR A 14 5.10 5.99 -46.02
N ASP A 15 5.78 5.24 -46.89
CA ASP A 15 5.34 3.92 -47.37
C ASP A 15 6.14 2.77 -46.74
N GLN A 16 6.84 3.03 -45.64
CA GLN A 16 7.61 2.02 -44.90
C GLN A 16 6.92 1.71 -43.58
N PRO A 17 6.96 0.45 -43.11
CA PRO A 17 6.48 0.11 -41.77
C PRO A 17 7.34 0.79 -40.71
N ASP A 18 6.69 1.25 -39.64
CA ASP A 18 7.35 1.95 -38.53
C ASP A 18 8.34 1.05 -37.77
N VAL A 19 8.08 -0.27 -37.73
CA VAL A 19 8.86 -1.27 -37.01
C VAL A 19 9.09 -2.49 -37.90
N TYR A 20 10.34 -2.96 -37.97
CA TYR A 20 10.71 -4.23 -38.58
C TYR A 20 11.08 -5.20 -37.47
N GLU A 21 10.16 -6.10 -37.12
CA GLU A 21 10.34 -7.09 -36.07
C GLU A 21 10.24 -8.53 -36.63
N THR A 22 10.90 -9.45 -35.93
CA THR A 22 10.70 -10.88 -36.14
C THR A 22 9.33 -11.29 -35.59
N GLY A 23 8.63 -12.21 -36.25
CA GLY A 23 7.32 -12.65 -35.75
C GLY A 23 7.42 -13.19 -34.32
N ASP A 24 6.52 -12.74 -33.45
CA ASP A 24 6.48 -13.17 -32.05
C ASP A 24 6.27 -14.68 -31.97
N LEU A 25 7.31 -15.39 -31.54
CA LEU A 25 7.23 -16.81 -31.24
C LEU A 25 6.71 -16.96 -29.80
N PRO A 26 5.70 -17.82 -29.56
CA PRO A 26 5.13 -18.04 -28.23
C PRO A 26 6.06 -18.80 -27.27
N GLU A 27 7.33 -19.01 -27.63
CA GLU A 27 8.25 -19.94 -26.99
C GLU A 27 8.80 -19.42 -25.65
N ALA A 28 8.94 -18.10 -25.48
CA ALA A 28 9.51 -17.52 -24.25
C ALA A 28 8.54 -17.55 -23.04
N ASP A 29 7.23 -17.69 -23.29
CA ASP A 29 6.18 -17.69 -22.26
C ASP A 29 5.73 -19.10 -21.85
N GLN A 30 6.29 -20.15 -22.46
CA GLN A 30 6.06 -21.49 -21.97
C GLN A 30 6.99 -21.71 -20.77
N PRO A 31 6.45 -21.95 -19.55
CA PRO A 31 7.30 -22.47 -18.50
C PRO A 31 7.80 -23.81 -19.00
N GLU A 32 9.10 -23.92 -19.34
CA GLU A 32 9.71 -25.24 -19.43
C GLU A 32 9.48 -25.89 -18.06
N PRO A 33 8.71 -26.98 -17.99
CA PRO A 33 8.56 -27.70 -16.74
C PRO A 33 9.96 -28.17 -16.39
N PHE A 34 10.57 -27.55 -15.39
CA PHE A 34 11.74 -28.13 -14.75
C PHE A 34 11.25 -29.37 -14.02
N GLU A 35 11.16 -30.48 -14.74
CA GLU A 35 11.00 -31.79 -14.16
C GLU A 35 12.32 -32.09 -13.45
N GLU A 36 12.38 -31.84 -12.13
CA GLU A 36 13.43 -32.44 -11.31
C GLU A 36 13.34 -33.95 -11.51
N GLU A 37 14.30 -34.52 -12.24
CA GLU A 37 14.40 -35.97 -12.42
C GLU A 37 14.33 -36.63 -11.03
N GLU A 38 13.36 -37.53 -10.85
CA GLU A 38 13.19 -38.28 -9.61
C GLU A 38 14.49 -39.06 -9.32
N ASN A 39 15.31 -38.50 -8.43
CA ASN A 39 16.60 -39.10 -8.08
C ASN A 39 16.36 -40.22 -7.06
N GLU A 40 16.58 -41.47 -7.47
CA GLU A 40 16.43 -42.66 -6.60
C GLU A 40 17.27 -42.60 -5.30
N SER A 41 18.29 -41.73 -5.24
CA SER A 41 19.13 -41.52 -4.06
C SER A 41 18.64 -40.40 -3.13
N ILE A 42 17.58 -39.66 -3.47
CA ILE A 42 17.06 -38.53 -2.70
C ILE A 42 15.59 -38.78 -2.35
N GLU A 43 15.29 -38.92 -1.05
CA GLU A 43 13.91 -38.99 -0.57
C GLU A 43 13.27 -37.59 -0.57
N GLN A 44 12.25 -37.37 -1.41
CA GLN A 44 11.44 -36.16 -1.37
C GLN A 44 10.36 -36.29 -0.29
N LEU A 45 10.50 -35.52 0.79
CA LEU A 45 9.54 -35.49 1.89
C LEU A 45 8.53 -34.36 1.71
N HIS A 46 7.24 -34.70 1.70
CA HIS A 46 6.17 -33.71 1.68
C HIS A 46 6.02 -33.03 3.05
N LEU A 47 6.42 -31.76 3.17
CA LEU A 47 6.25 -30.97 4.39
C LEU A 47 4.87 -30.30 4.44
N SER A 48 4.02 -30.79 5.33
CA SER A 48 2.78 -30.12 5.73
C SER A 48 3.05 -29.20 6.92
N VAL A 49 2.88 -27.89 6.72
CA VAL A 49 3.04 -26.87 7.79
C VAL A 49 2.03 -27.10 8.90
N LYS A 50 0.80 -27.49 8.55
CA LYS A 50 -0.28 -27.75 9.51
C LYS A 50 0.02 -28.96 10.39
N ASP A 51 0.53 -30.04 9.80
CA ASP A 51 0.87 -31.25 10.55
C ASP A 51 2.13 -31.04 11.40
N SER A 52 3.11 -30.30 10.88
CA SER A 52 4.31 -29.91 11.62
C SER A 52 3.95 -29.05 12.83
N PHE A 53 3.11 -28.03 12.65
CA PHE A 53 2.62 -27.20 13.76
C PHE A 53 1.93 -28.05 14.82
N ASN A 54 1.02 -28.95 14.43
CA ASN A 54 0.34 -29.83 15.37
C ASN A 54 1.29 -30.78 16.12
N LYS A 55 2.38 -31.25 15.48
CA LYS A 55 3.39 -32.11 16.13
C LYS A 55 4.22 -31.40 17.21
N PHE A 56 4.41 -30.10 17.07
CA PHE A 56 5.18 -29.28 18.03
C PHE A 56 4.29 -28.43 18.94
N LYS A 57 2.99 -28.36 18.68
CA LYS A 57 2.01 -27.67 19.51
C LYS A 57 2.07 -28.19 20.95
N GLY A 58 2.33 -27.29 21.90
CA GLY A 58 2.43 -27.60 23.32
C GLY A 58 3.79 -28.16 23.78
N LYS A 59 4.78 -28.26 22.88
CA LYS A 59 6.17 -28.54 23.25
C LYS A 59 6.92 -27.21 23.32
N PHE A 60 7.53 -26.94 24.46
CA PHE A 60 8.31 -25.73 24.70
C PHE A 60 9.74 -26.12 25.06
N LEU A 61 10.71 -25.36 24.56
CA LEU A 61 12.09 -25.48 25.00
C LEU A 61 12.26 -24.62 26.26
N THR A 62 12.89 -25.17 27.29
CA THR A 62 13.29 -24.44 28.50
C THR A 62 14.78 -24.62 28.71
N GLY A 63 15.47 -23.53 29.05
CA GLY A 63 16.91 -23.53 29.28
C GLY A 63 17.56 -22.22 28.86
N ASN A 64 18.49 -21.71 29.66
CA ASN A 64 19.35 -20.59 29.30
C ASN A 64 20.57 -21.13 28.54
N VAL A 65 20.42 -21.34 27.23
CA VAL A 65 21.54 -21.73 26.36
C VAL A 65 22.13 -20.46 25.77
N ASP A 66 23.26 -20.05 26.34
CA ASP A 66 24.03 -18.89 25.93
C ASP A 66 24.94 -19.25 24.74
N PHE A 67 24.63 -18.73 23.55
CA PHE A 67 25.49 -18.79 22.36
C PHE A 67 26.34 -17.52 22.19
N SER A 68 26.46 -16.69 23.23
CA SER A 68 27.24 -15.44 23.20
C SER A 68 28.71 -15.67 23.57
N ASP A 69 29.42 -16.35 22.67
CA ASP A 69 30.86 -16.09 22.58
C ASP A 69 31.05 -14.71 21.91
N ARG A 70 30.74 -13.62 22.66
CA ARG A 70 31.25 -12.23 22.48
C ARG A 70 30.60 -11.22 23.44
N LEU A 71 31.43 -10.74 24.37
CA LEU A 71 31.23 -9.66 25.34
C LEU A 71 30.68 -8.35 24.73
N SER A 72 29.38 -8.12 24.84
CA SER A 72 28.77 -6.78 24.72
C SER A 72 27.69 -6.62 25.79
N ARG A 73 27.83 -5.59 26.63
CA ARG A 73 26.92 -5.26 27.76
C ARG A 73 25.51 -4.77 27.35
N LYS A 74 25.15 -4.86 26.07
CA LYS A 74 23.78 -4.61 25.59
C LYS A 74 23.21 -5.91 25.06
N THR A 75 22.17 -6.41 25.70
CA THR A 75 21.25 -7.40 25.16
C THR A 75 20.64 -6.83 23.87
N ARG A 76 21.15 -7.27 22.71
CA ARG A 76 20.45 -7.09 21.45
C ARG A 76 19.54 -8.31 21.29
N ILE A 77 18.34 -8.21 21.85
CA ILE A 77 17.28 -9.18 21.54
C ILE A 77 16.84 -8.89 20.11
N GLY A 78 17.22 -9.77 19.19
CA GLY A 78 16.66 -9.81 17.84
C GLY A 78 15.23 -10.36 17.87
N TYR A 79 14.41 -9.90 16.92
CA TYR A 79 12.99 -10.24 16.73
C TYR A 79 12.12 -10.14 18.01
N ARG A 80 11.74 -8.90 18.33
CA ARG A 80 10.57 -8.60 19.16
C ARG A 80 9.33 -8.93 18.34
N ALA A 81 8.60 -9.99 18.69
CA ALA A 81 7.47 -10.50 17.92
C ALA A 81 6.35 -10.99 18.86
N GLY A 82 5.42 -10.10 19.16
CA GLY A 82 4.14 -10.42 19.79
C GLY A 82 3.40 -9.19 20.28
N GLU A 83 2.08 -9.15 20.08
CA GLU A 83 1.17 -8.09 20.55
C GLU A 83 0.89 -8.17 22.09
N TRP A 84 1.53 -9.10 22.79
CA TRP A 84 1.32 -9.40 24.22
C TRP A 84 2.63 -9.41 25.01
N GLU A 85 3.39 -8.33 24.95
CA GLU A 85 4.65 -8.22 25.70
C GLU A 85 4.46 -7.52 27.05
N LEU A 86 5.18 -8.02 28.06
CA LEU A 86 5.36 -7.41 29.37
C LEU A 86 6.78 -6.84 29.45
N ALA A 87 6.98 -5.71 30.13
CA ALA A 87 8.30 -5.13 30.32
C ALA A 87 9.22 -6.08 31.11
N ALA A 88 10.51 -6.08 30.78
CA ALA A 88 11.51 -6.82 31.54
C ALA A 88 11.71 -6.20 32.93
N GLU A 89 12.03 -7.03 33.92
CA GLU A 89 12.21 -6.59 35.31
C GLU A 89 13.31 -5.51 35.41
N GLY A 90 12.93 -4.29 35.80
CA GLY A 90 13.84 -3.14 35.97
C GLY A 90 13.82 -2.08 34.87
N GLU A 91 13.10 -2.28 33.77
CA GLU A 91 12.94 -1.28 32.70
C GLU A 91 11.63 -0.46 32.87
N PRO A 92 11.56 0.80 32.38
CA PRO A 92 10.35 1.60 32.46
C PRO A 92 9.27 1.08 31.51
N GLU A 93 8.08 0.81 32.05
CA GLU A 93 6.91 0.31 31.30
C GLU A 93 6.30 1.37 30.37
N THR A 94 5.97 0.96 29.14
CA THR A 94 5.02 1.69 28.28
C THR A 94 3.58 1.57 28.79
N ALA A 95 2.67 2.44 28.31
CA ALA A 95 1.27 2.41 28.72
C ALA A 95 0.56 1.09 28.37
N LEU A 96 0.89 0.48 27.22
CA LEU A 96 0.33 -0.79 26.77
C LEU A 96 0.89 -1.99 27.55
N GLU A 97 2.19 -2.02 27.82
CA GLU A 97 2.81 -3.06 28.66
C GLU A 97 2.25 -3.02 30.10
N ARG A 98 2.04 -1.81 30.64
CA ARG A 98 1.39 -1.64 31.95
C ARG A 98 -0.05 -2.12 31.94
N TYR A 99 -0.81 -1.83 30.89
CA TYR A 99 -2.16 -2.34 30.71
C TYR A 99 -2.20 -3.88 30.68
N ASN A 100 -1.31 -4.50 29.90
CA ASN A 100 -1.18 -5.95 29.81
C ASN A 100 -0.80 -6.58 31.16
N ARG A 101 0.16 -5.99 31.88
CA ARG A 101 0.54 -6.43 33.22
C ARG A 101 -0.63 -6.36 34.19
N LEU A 102 -1.32 -5.22 34.26
CA LEU A 102 -2.46 -5.04 35.14
C LEU A 102 -3.56 -6.07 34.85
N ARG A 103 -3.84 -6.36 33.58
CA ARG A 103 -4.84 -7.37 33.19
C ARG A 103 -4.47 -8.78 33.69
N CYS A 104 -3.18 -9.13 33.62
CA CYS A 104 -2.67 -10.38 34.19
C CYS A 104 -2.79 -10.38 35.72
N GLU A 105 -2.32 -9.32 36.39
CA GLU A 105 -2.38 -9.18 37.85
C GLU A 105 -3.81 -9.22 38.39
N PHE A 106 -4.79 -8.60 37.71
CA PHE A 106 -6.20 -8.70 38.10
C PHE A 106 -6.76 -10.11 37.95
N SER A 107 -6.26 -10.88 36.98
CA SER A 107 -6.67 -12.27 36.78
C SER A 107 -6.07 -13.18 37.85
N GLU A 108 -4.79 -12.98 38.18
CA GLU A 108 -4.11 -13.69 39.27
C GLU A 108 -4.72 -13.35 40.63
N LEU A 109 -5.02 -12.07 40.89
CA LEU A 109 -5.67 -11.64 42.13
C LEU A 109 -7.07 -12.24 42.26
N LEU A 110 -7.83 -12.33 41.17
CA LEU A 110 -9.13 -12.99 41.17
C LEU A 110 -9.00 -14.48 41.53
N GLU A 111 -8.03 -15.17 40.93
CA GLU A 111 -7.74 -16.57 41.22
C GLU A 111 -7.36 -16.79 42.69
N GLN A 112 -6.46 -15.96 43.23
CA GLN A 112 -6.07 -16.00 44.65
C GLN A 112 -7.25 -15.77 45.60
N VAL A 113 -8.13 -14.80 45.31
CA VAL A 113 -9.32 -14.55 46.14
C VAL A 113 -10.32 -15.71 46.05
N THR A 114 -10.45 -16.36 44.88
CA THR A 114 -11.29 -17.56 44.75
C THR A 114 -10.71 -18.76 45.49
N GLU A 115 -9.39 -18.95 45.49
CA GLU A 115 -8.75 -19.99 46.29
C GLU A 115 -8.89 -19.74 47.80
N GLN A 116 -8.79 -18.49 48.24
CA GLN A 116 -8.98 -18.11 49.63
C GLN A 116 -10.43 -18.34 50.07
N ARG A 117 -11.41 -18.01 49.22
CA ARG A 117 -12.83 -18.36 49.45
C ARG A 117 -13.00 -19.86 49.68
N ASP A 118 -12.33 -20.69 48.88
CA ASP A 118 -12.49 -22.14 48.94
C ASP A 118 -11.84 -22.74 50.22
N LYS A 119 -10.88 -22.03 50.80
CA LYS A 119 -10.19 -22.39 52.06
C LYS A 119 -10.80 -21.73 53.32
N ALA A 120 -11.71 -20.77 53.17
CA ALA A 120 -12.23 -19.94 54.26
C ALA A 120 -13.44 -20.56 55.00
N THR A 121 -13.71 -20.04 56.21
CA THR A 121 -14.90 -20.42 56.99
C THR A 121 -16.18 -19.82 56.40
N GLU A 122 -17.36 -20.38 56.70
CA GLU A 122 -18.64 -19.91 56.10
C GLU A 122 -18.92 -18.41 56.33
N SER A 123 -18.43 -17.84 57.43
CA SER A 123 -18.57 -16.41 57.72
C SER A 123 -17.69 -15.50 56.85
N GLU A 124 -16.57 -16.01 56.34
CA GLU A 124 -15.58 -15.25 55.55
C GLU A 124 -15.81 -15.41 54.04
N LYS A 125 -16.49 -16.49 53.63
CA LYS A 125 -16.84 -16.76 52.22
C LYS A 125 -17.64 -15.62 51.59
N ASP A 126 -18.59 -15.05 52.33
CA ASP A 126 -19.41 -13.94 51.85
C ASP A 126 -18.58 -12.68 51.57
N GLU A 127 -17.49 -12.45 52.32
CA GLU A 127 -16.59 -11.33 52.09
C GLU A 127 -15.72 -11.55 50.85
N HIS A 128 -15.17 -12.77 50.67
CA HIS A 128 -14.41 -13.13 49.48
C HIS A 128 -15.27 -13.12 48.20
N ILE A 129 -16.57 -13.46 48.30
CA ILE A 129 -17.51 -13.35 47.17
C ILE A 129 -17.70 -11.88 46.76
N LYS A 130 -17.90 -10.98 47.74
CA LYS A 130 -18.01 -9.55 47.46
C LYS A 130 -16.73 -8.98 46.88
N LEU A 131 -15.56 -9.42 47.37
CA LEU A 131 -14.26 -9.00 46.87
C LEU A 131 -14.02 -9.47 45.43
N ALA A 132 -14.30 -10.74 45.13
CA ALA A 132 -14.21 -11.30 43.78
C ALA A 132 -15.16 -10.60 42.80
N ALA A 133 -16.35 -10.19 43.25
CA ALA A 133 -17.28 -9.40 42.43
C ALA A 133 -16.71 -8.01 42.10
N HIS A 134 -16.07 -7.33 43.05
CA HIS A 134 -15.42 -6.04 42.82
C HIS A 134 -14.20 -6.16 41.88
N ILE A 135 -13.38 -7.19 42.06
CA ILE A 135 -12.23 -7.49 41.17
C ILE A 135 -12.70 -7.76 39.74
N ASN A 136 -13.79 -8.52 39.56
CA ASN A 136 -14.34 -8.76 38.23
C ASN A 136 -14.90 -7.49 37.58
N SER A 137 -15.60 -6.64 38.33
CA SER A 137 -16.12 -5.37 37.80
C SER A 137 -14.99 -4.42 37.37
N THR A 138 -13.92 -4.34 38.17
CA THR A 138 -12.75 -3.52 37.84
C THR A 138 -11.95 -4.09 36.67
N LYS A 139 -11.80 -5.41 36.57
CA LYS A 139 -11.23 -6.08 35.39
C LYS A 139 -12.02 -5.76 34.11
N LYS A 140 -13.36 -5.79 34.15
CA LYS A 140 -14.19 -5.40 33.01
C LYS A 140 -14.00 -3.94 32.62
N LEU A 141 -13.96 -3.02 33.59
CA LEU A 141 -13.67 -1.61 33.33
C LEU A 141 -12.28 -1.43 32.71
N LEU A 142 -11.28 -2.22 33.13
CA LEU A 142 -9.95 -2.22 32.52
C LEU A 142 -10.03 -2.69 31.06
N GLU A 143 -10.71 -3.81 30.77
CA GLU A 143 -10.93 -4.31 29.40
C GLU A 143 -11.71 -3.32 28.52
N GLU A 144 -12.62 -2.52 29.11
CA GLU A 144 -13.37 -1.46 28.42
C GLU A 144 -12.52 -0.23 28.08
N LEU A 145 -11.39 0.01 28.76
CA LEU A 145 -10.48 1.12 28.43
C LEU A 145 -9.83 0.97 27.06
N LYS A 146 -9.91 -0.23 26.43
CA LYS A 146 -9.64 -0.47 25.00
C LYS A 146 -8.40 0.29 24.48
N LEU A 147 -7.31 0.29 25.26
CA LEU A 147 -6.04 0.88 24.83
C LEU A 147 -5.46 0.19 23.58
N GLU A 148 -5.95 -1.02 23.29
CA GLU A 148 -5.76 -1.74 22.03
C GLU A 148 -6.43 -1.03 20.83
N GLU A 149 -7.63 -0.45 20.98
CA GLU A 149 -8.36 0.21 19.86
C GLU A 149 -7.78 1.57 19.45
N GLY A 150 -7.02 2.23 20.33
CA GLY A 150 -6.37 3.51 20.03
C GLY A 150 -5.26 3.41 18.98
N GLU A 151 -4.68 2.21 18.82
CA GLU A 151 -3.69 1.91 17.77
C GLU A 151 -4.18 0.84 16.75
N GLN A 152 -5.27 0.10 17.02
CA GLN A 152 -5.85 -0.95 16.17
C GLN A 152 -6.86 -0.45 15.11
N ILE A 153 -6.55 0.62 14.39
CA ILE A 153 -6.85 0.55 12.94
C ILE A 153 -5.59 -0.06 12.33
N ASP A 154 -5.36 -1.36 12.56
CA ASP A 154 -4.26 -2.06 11.90
C ASP A 154 -4.64 -2.19 10.42
N PRO A 155 -4.01 -1.41 9.51
CA PRO A 155 -4.35 -1.44 8.09
C PRO A 155 -4.16 -2.84 7.51
N LYS A 156 -3.38 -3.73 8.14
CA LYS A 156 -3.18 -5.10 7.68
C LYS A 156 -4.36 -6.01 8.03
N ALA A 157 -4.95 -5.88 9.21
CA ALA A 157 -6.10 -6.69 9.61
C ALA A 157 -7.36 -6.35 8.81
N GLU A 158 -7.58 -5.06 8.53
CA GLU A 158 -8.65 -4.61 7.64
C GLU A 158 -8.39 -5.05 6.20
N LYS A 159 -7.15 -4.90 5.70
CA LYS A 159 -6.77 -5.37 4.36
C LYS A 159 -6.93 -6.88 4.20
N LEU A 160 -6.66 -7.68 5.24
CA LEU A 160 -6.89 -9.13 5.21
C LEU A 160 -8.39 -9.48 5.19
N LYS A 161 -9.21 -8.79 5.96
CA LYS A 161 -10.68 -8.96 5.94
C LYS A 161 -11.24 -8.55 4.57
N LEU A 162 -10.80 -7.40 4.04
CA LEU A 162 -11.19 -6.92 2.73
C LEU A 162 -10.75 -7.90 1.63
N HIS A 163 -9.52 -8.42 1.69
CA HIS A 163 -9.04 -9.43 0.74
C HIS A 163 -9.88 -10.72 0.77
N LYS A 164 -10.30 -11.18 1.96
CA LYS A 164 -11.19 -12.35 2.07
C LYS A 164 -12.58 -12.08 1.50
N LEU A 165 -13.12 -10.87 1.70
CA LEU A 165 -14.39 -10.46 1.11
C LEU A 165 -14.29 -10.33 -0.42
N GLU A 166 -13.20 -9.74 -0.91
CA GLU A 166 -12.90 -9.62 -2.33
C GLU A 166 -12.73 -10.99 -2.99
N GLN A 167 -12.08 -11.95 -2.30
CA GLN A 167 -11.96 -13.32 -2.80
C GLN A 167 -13.32 -14.02 -2.94
N ALA A 168 -14.27 -13.73 -2.05
CA ALA A 168 -15.56 -14.42 -2.00
C ALA A 168 -16.65 -13.74 -2.86
N ALA A 169 -16.63 -12.41 -2.94
CA ALA A 169 -17.70 -11.61 -3.55
C ALA A 169 -17.19 -10.58 -4.56
N GLY A 170 -15.88 -10.42 -4.70
CA GLY A 170 -15.27 -9.55 -5.71
C GLY A 170 -15.53 -10.07 -7.12
N VAL A 171 -15.83 -9.15 -8.03
CA VAL A 171 -16.04 -9.46 -9.45
C VAL A 171 -14.67 -9.72 -10.06
N ARG A 172 -14.27 -11.00 -10.12
CA ARG A 172 -12.99 -11.41 -10.72
C ARG A 172 -13.00 -11.37 -12.25
N ASP A 173 -14.19 -11.41 -12.85
CA ASP A 173 -14.43 -11.39 -14.28
C ASP A 173 -15.55 -10.38 -14.57
N GLU A 174 -15.16 -9.17 -14.98
CA GLU A 174 -16.09 -8.08 -15.29
C GLU A 174 -17.00 -8.41 -16.48
N GLU A 175 -16.53 -9.19 -17.45
CA GLU A 175 -17.35 -9.60 -18.58
C GLU A 175 -18.45 -10.57 -18.14
N ALA A 176 -18.12 -11.53 -17.27
CA ALA A 176 -19.11 -12.43 -16.70
C ALA A 176 -20.16 -11.65 -15.89
N PHE A 177 -19.75 -10.63 -15.14
CA PHE A 177 -20.69 -9.79 -14.39
C PHE A 177 -21.54 -8.90 -15.30
N ARG A 178 -20.98 -8.31 -16.36
CA ARG A 178 -21.76 -7.57 -17.38
C ARG A 178 -22.79 -8.48 -18.07
N LYS A 179 -22.41 -9.70 -18.45
CA LYS A 179 -23.33 -10.71 -19.01
C LYS A 179 -24.46 -11.04 -18.03
N LEU A 180 -24.13 -11.18 -16.74
CA LEU A 180 -25.12 -11.39 -15.67
C LEU A 180 -26.10 -10.22 -15.58
N GLN A 181 -25.60 -8.97 -15.55
CA GLN A 181 -26.44 -7.77 -15.48
C GLN A 181 -27.37 -7.64 -16.69
N ILE A 182 -26.89 -7.96 -17.90
CA ILE A 182 -27.73 -7.96 -19.10
C ILE A 182 -28.83 -9.03 -19.01
N ALA A 183 -28.48 -10.22 -18.51
CA ALA A 183 -29.42 -11.33 -18.40
C ALA A 183 -30.49 -11.10 -17.32
N THR A 184 -30.13 -10.51 -16.17
CA THR A 184 -31.03 -10.31 -15.04
C THR A 184 -31.69 -8.93 -15.02
N GLY A 185 -31.06 -7.92 -15.63
CA GLY A 185 -31.46 -6.51 -15.56
C GLY A 185 -31.06 -5.82 -14.25
N GLU A 186 -30.22 -6.46 -13.43
CA GLU A 186 -29.94 -6.04 -12.05
C GLU A 186 -28.50 -5.60 -11.88
N ALA A 187 -28.27 -4.46 -11.23
CA ALA A 187 -26.93 -3.87 -11.05
C ALA A 187 -26.11 -4.51 -9.91
N THR A 188 -26.73 -5.35 -9.07
CA THR A 188 -26.08 -5.96 -7.90
C THR A 188 -26.10 -7.48 -7.96
N LEU A 189 -25.07 -8.14 -7.40
CA LEU A 189 -25.02 -9.60 -7.26
C LEU A 189 -26.25 -10.15 -6.52
N CYS A 190 -26.69 -9.47 -5.45
CA CYS A 190 -27.88 -9.87 -4.69
C CYS A 190 -29.16 -9.76 -5.52
N GLY A 191 -29.35 -8.64 -6.25
CA GLY A 191 -30.50 -8.47 -7.14
C GLY A 191 -30.52 -9.51 -8.25
N ALA A 192 -29.37 -9.74 -8.89
CA ALA A 192 -29.22 -10.75 -9.93
C ALA A 192 -29.54 -12.16 -9.42
N ALA A 193 -29.03 -12.53 -8.24
CA ALA A 193 -29.31 -13.82 -7.60
C ALA A 193 -30.80 -14.00 -7.27
N ALA A 194 -31.47 -12.97 -6.76
CA ALA A 194 -32.91 -13.02 -6.47
C ALA A 194 -33.74 -13.20 -7.75
N THR A 195 -33.41 -12.47 -8.80
CA THR A 195 -34.10 -12.58 -10.10
C THR A 195 -33.88 -13.95 -10.74
N LEU A 196 -32.66 -14.50 -10.67
CA LEU A 196 -32.38 -15.86 -11.14
C LEU A 196 -33.12 -16.91 -10.33
N ALA A 197 -33.18 -16.79 -9.01
CA ALA A 197 -33.94 -17.69 -8.15
C ALA A 197 -35.44 -17.67 -8.47
N ALA A 198 -36.01 -16.48 -8.70
CA ALA A 198 -37.40 -16.33 -9.11
C ALA A 198 -37.67 -16.95 -10.49
N ARG A 199 -36.78 -16.74 -11.48
CA ARG A 199 -36.89 -17.36 -12.81
C ARG A 199 -36.73 -18.88 -12.74
N ALA A 200 -35.80 -19.38 -11.94
CA ALA A 200 -35.58 -20.80 -11.68
C ALA A 200 -36.81 -21.47 -11.06
N ALA A 201 -37.51 -20.80 -10.16
CA ALA A 201 -38.75 -21.31 -9.57
C ALA A 201 -39.90 -21.46 -10.58
N LEU A 202 -39.87 -20.72 -11.70
CA LEU A 202 -40.88 -20.77 -12.76
C LEU A 202 -40.54 -21.77 -13.87
N LEU A 203 -39.31 -22.29 -13.91
CA LEU A 203 -38.84 -23.21 -14.95
C LEU A 203 -39.52 -24.58 -14.81
N ARG A 204 -40.37 -24.91 -15.79
CA ARG A 204 -40.93 -26.24 -15.98
C ARG A 204 -40.20 -26.96 -17.11
N PRO A 205 -39.57 -28.13 -16.86
CA PRO A 205 -38.73 -28.81 -17.85
C PRO A 205 -39.42 -29.12 -19.18
N ALA A 206 -40.72 -29.47 -19.13
CA ALA A 206 -41.50 -29.79 -20.33
C ALA A 206 -41.79 -28.55 -21.20
N GLU A 207 -42.00 -27.39 -20.59
CA GLU A 207 -42.26 -26.13 -21.30
C GLU A 207 -40.96 -25.58 -21.93
N LEU A 208 -39.81 -25.78 -21.26
CA LEU A 208 -38.50 -25.42 -21.79
C LEU A 208 -38.14 -26.22 -23.05
N ALA A 209 -38.29 -27.54 -23.01
CA ALA A 209 -38.02 -28.39 -24.17
C ALA A 209 -38.92 -28.05 -25.39
N ALA A 210 -40.19 -27.69 -25.13
CA ALA A 210 -41.10 -27.24 -26.17
C ALA A 210 -40.72 -25.85 -26.74
N ALA A 211 -40.19 -24.95 -25.90
CA ALA A 211 -39.67 -23.66 -26.34
C ALA A 211 -38.38 -23.81 -27.17
N ASP A 212 -37.45 -24.67 -26.76
CA ASP A 212 -36.22 -24.98 -27.49
C ASP A 212 -36.52 -25.53 -28.89
N ALA A 213 -37.47 -26.46 -29.00
CA ALA A 213 -37.89 -27.00 -30.29
C ALA A 213 -38.47 -25.91 -31.22
N ARG A 214 -39.21 -24.94 -30.68
CA ARG A 214 -39.74 -23.80 -31.44
C ARG A 214 -38.63 -22.82 -31.84
N LEU A 215 -37.69 -22.55 -30.96
CA LEU A 215 -36.53 -21.69 -31.25
C LEU A 215 -35.64 -22.31 -32.33
N ALA A 216 -35.40 -23.63 -32.28
CA ALA A 216 -34.68 -24.35 -33.32
C ALA A 216 -35.37 -24.25 -34.68
N ALA A 217 -36.71 -24.40 -34.71
CA ALA A 217 -37.49 -24.21 -35.93
C ALA A 217 -37.45 -22.76 -36.44
N LEU A 218 -37.48 -21.77 -35.54
CA LEU A 218 -37.38 -20.36 -35.90
C LEU A 218 -36.00 -20.01 -36.47
N LEU A 219 -34.92 -20.52 -35.88
CA LEU A 219 -33.55 -20.35 -36.37
C LEU A 219 -33.41 -20.91 -37.78
N ALA A 220 -33.91 -22.12 -38.04
CA ALA A 220 -33.92 -22.70 -39.39
C ALA A 220 -34.68 -21.83 -40.40
N ASN A 221 -35.81 -21.22 -39.99
CA ASN A 221 -36.55 -20.29 -40.83
C ASN A 221 -35.79 -18.97 -41.05
N LEU A 222 -35.04 -18.49 -40.06
CA LEU A 222 -34.20 -17.30 -40.18
C LEU A 222 -33.03 -17.53 -41.14
N ASP A 223 -32.39 -18.69 -41.09
CA ASP A 223 -31.29 -19.05 -41.99
C ASP A 223 -31.76 -19.16 -43.44
N THR A 224 -32.97 -19.70 -43.67
CA THR A 224 -33.55 -19.72 -45.03
C THR A 224 -33.89 -18.32 -45.54
N LEU A 225 -34.37 -17.41 -44.69
CA LEU A 225 -34.58 -16.00 -45.03
C LEU A 225 -33.27 -15.25 -45.28
N ARG A 226 -32.24 -15.52 -44.46
CA ARG A 226 -30.89 -14.95 -44.63
C ARG A 226 -30.28 -15.37 -45.95
N ALA A 227 -30.46 -16.62 -46.37
CA ALA A 227 -30.02 -17.10 -47.68
C ALA A 227 -30.80 -16.47 -48.85
N ALA A 228 -32.05 -16.05 -48.63
CA ALA A 228 -32.87 -15.35 -49.62
C ALA A 228 -32.53 -13.84 -49.74
N LEU A 229 -31.91 -13.25 -48.71
CA LEU A 229 -31.41 -11.88 -48.71
C LEU A 229 -30.04 -11.82 -49.41
N LYS A 230 -29.89 -10.92 -50.39
CA LYS A 230 -28.57 -10.65 -51.00
C LYS A 230 -27.63 -10.06 -49.93
N PRO A 231 -26.33 -10.45 -49.91
CA PRO A 231 -25.37 -9.91 -48.95
C PRO A 231 -25.29 -8.39 -49.08
N ALA A 232 -25.16 -7.72 -47.93
CA ALA A 232 -24.94 -6.29 -47.86
C ALA A 232 -23.65 -5.91 -48.61
N ASN A 233 -23.54 -4.65 -49.06
CA ASN A 233 -22.37 -4.17 -49.77
C ASN A 233 -21.07 -4.58 -49.01
N PRO A 234 -20.17 -5.36 -49.62
CA PRO A 234 -18.99 -5.90 -48.92
C PRO A 234 -18.09 -4.81 -48.35
N GLU A 235 -18.06 -3.63 -48.97
CA GLU A 235 -17.32 -2.47 -48.46
C GLU A 235 -17.93 -1.91 -47.16
N LEU A 236 -19.25 -1.99 -47.01
CA LEU A 236 -19.94 -1.54 -45.79
C LEU A 236 -19.69 -2.53 -44.66
N GLU A 237 -19.76 -3.84 -44.93
CA GLU A 237 -19.44 -4.86 -43.92
C GLU A 237 -17.99 -4.77 -43.46
N ALA A 238 -17.04 -4.54 -44.38
CA ALA A 238 -15.63 -4.32 -44.03
C ALA A 238 -15.46 -3.14 -43.07
N LYS A 239 -16.10 -1.99 -43.38
CA LYS A 239 -16.06 -0.79 -42.51
C LYS A 239 -16.72 -1.03 -41.15
N VAL A 240 -17.84 -1.74 -41.11
CA VAL A 240 -18.54 -2.08 -39.86
C VAL A 240 -17.69 -3.01 -38.99
N ASN A 241 -17.02 -3.99 -39.60
CA ASN A 241 -16.11 -4.89 -38.89
C ASN A 241 -14.87 -4.15 -38.35
N GLU A 242 -14.32 -3.21 -39.11
CA GLU A 242 -13.25 -2.33 -38.62
C GLU A 242 -13.70 -1.47 -37.43
N LEU A 243 -14.88 -0.84 -37.53
CA LEU A 243 -15.45 -0.07 -36.42
C LEU A 243 -15.69 -0.92 -35.18
N HIS A 244 -16.17 -2.14 -35.36
CA HIS A 244 -16.38 -3.09 -34.26
C HIS A 244 -15.06 -3.47 -33.58
N LYS A 245 -14.00 -3.71 -34.37
CA LYS A 245 -12.66 -3.99 -33.83
C LYS A 245 -12.11 -2.80 -33.04
N LEU A 246 -12.28 -1.58 -33.55
CA LEU A 246 -11.89 -0.35 -32.85
C LEU A 246 -12.69 -0.19 -31.54
N LEU A 247 -13.99 -0.49 -31.56
CA LEU A 247 -14.82 -0.44 -30.36
C LEU A 247 -14.35 -1.45 -29.30
N GLN A 248 -14.01 -2.68 -29.71
CA GLN A 248 -13.48 -3.70 -28.81
C GLN A 248 -12.13 -3.32 -28.20
N GLN A 249 -11.26 -2.62 -28.95
CA GLN A 249 -9.98 -2.12 -28.42
C GLN A 249 -10.16 -1.02 -27.37
N VAL A 250 -11.28 -0.28 -27.43
CA VAL A 250 -11.61 0.77 -26.47
C VAL A 250 -12.46 0.23 -25.31
N ASP A 251 -13.12 -0.92 -25.49
CA ASP A 251 -13.86 -1.59 -24.42
C ASP A 251 -12.88 -2.06 -23.33
N GLY A 252 -13.23 -1.78 -22.08
CA GLY A 252 -12.35 -1.93 -20.91
C GLY A 252 -11.61 -0.67 -20.47
N VAL A 253 -11.53 0.39 -21.30
CA VAL A 253 -11.04 1.70 -20.84
C VAL A 253 -12.20 2.51 -20.25
N SER A 254 -12.38 2.39 -18.93
CA SER A 254 -13.37 3.17 -18.18
C SER A 254 -12.92 4.64 -18.07
N HIS A 255 -13.41 5.46 -19.00
CA HIS A 255 -13.15 6.91 -18.98
C HIS A 255 -13.73 7.59 -17.73
N ALA A 256 -14.81 7.03 -17.15
CA ALA A 256 -15.42 7.52 -15.93
C ALA A 256 -14.50 7.36 -14.71
N GLU A 257 -13.88 6.20 -14.53
CA GLU A 257 -12.92 5.96 -13.44
C GLU A 257 -11.68 6.85 -13.54
N ILE A 258 -11.20 7.07 -14.77
CA ILE A 258 -10.09 7.99 -15.01
C ILE A 258 -10.47 9.41 -14.57
N LEU A 259 -11.69 9.86 -14.88
CA LEU A 259 -12.18 11.18 -14.49
C LEU A 259 -12.36 11.30 -12.97
N GLU A 260 -13.00 10.32 -12.32
CA GLU A 260 -13.15 10.30 -10.86
C GLU A 260 -11.80 10.31 -10.15
N ARG A 261 -10.82 9.55 -10.67
CA ARG A 261 -9.45 9.56 -10.14
C ARG A 261 -8.77 10.91 -10.34
N ILE A 262 -8.96 11.57 -11.48
CA ILE A 262 -8.41 12.92 -11.73
C ILE A 262 -9.04 13.94 -10.79
N GLU A 263 -10.36 13.86 -10.54
CA GLU A 263 -11.09 14.72 -9.61
C GLU A 263 -10.62 14.50 -8.17
N ALA A 264 -10.50 13.25 -7.72
CA ALA A 264 -9.97 12.91 -6.40
C ALA A 264 -8.52 13.40 -6.21
N LEU A 265 -7.72 13.42 -7.27
CA LEU A 265 -6.32 13.89 -7.26
C LEU A 265 -6.17 15.40 -7.49
N GLU A 266 -7.25 16.14 -7.71
CA GLU A 266 -7.21 17.58 -8.02
C GLU A 266 -6.47 18.37 -6.93
N ALA A 267 -6.79 18.12 -5.66
CA ALA A 267 -6.16 18.79 -4.53
C ALA A 267 -4.65 18.51 -4.46
N LEU A 268 -4.24 17.26 -4.76
CA LEU A 268 -2.84 16.86 -4.78
C LEU A 268 -2.09 17.53 -5.94
N HIS A 269 -2.67 17.54 -7.14
CA HIS A 269 -2.10 18.24 -8.29
C HIS A 269 -1.97 19.74 -8.04
N ASN A 270 -2.97 20.37 -7.41
CA ASN A 270 -2.92 21.77 -7.01
C ASN A 270 -1.81 22.04 -5.99
N HIS A 271 -1.63 21.14 -5.01
CA HIS A 271 -0.55 21.25 -4.05
C HIS A 271 0.83 21.11 -4.71
N ALA A 272 1.01 20.11 -5.58
CA ALA A 272 2.26 19.90 -6.33
C ALA A 272 2.60 21.10 -7.23
N LYS A 273 1.59 21.70 -7.87
CA LYS A 273 1.76 22.93 -8.68
C LYS A 273 2.21 24.11 -7.82
N ASN A 274 1.63 24.31 -6.64
CA ASN A 274 2.03 25.38 -5.73
C ASN A 274 3.43 25.14 -5.16
N PHE A 275 3.77 23.89 -4.83
CA PHE A 275 5.12 23.52 -4.41
C PHE A 275 6.18 23.89 -5.45
N GLY A 276 5.93 23.61 -6.74
CA GLY A 276 6.83 24.01 -7.82
C GLY A 276 7.05 25.54 -7.90
N LYS A 277 6.00 26.33 -7.66
CA LYS A 277 6.12 27.80 -7.60
C LYS A 277 6.95 28.26 -6.40
N SER A 278 6.65 27.74 -5.21
CA SER A 278 7.40 28.07 -4.00
C SER A 278 8.87 27.67 -4.10
N LEU A 279 9.17 26.56 -4.79
CA LEU A 279 10.55 26.14 -5.05
C LEU A 279 11.29 27.13 -5.96
N ALA A 280 10.65 27.60 -7.03
CA ALA A 280 11.22 28.62 -7.91
C ALA A 280 11.43 29.96 -7.18
N GLU A 281 10.48 30.38 -6.34
CA GLU A 281 10.63 31.56 -5.48
C GLU A 281 11.81 31.40 -4.51
N LEU A 282 11.95 30.22 -3.89
CA LEU A 282 13.07 29.93 -2.99
C LEU A 282 14.43 30.00 -3.72
N GLU A 283 14.51 29.49 -4.94
CA GLU A 283 15.73 29.53 -5.76
C GLU A 283 16.13 30.98 -6.11
N THR A 284 15.17 31.82 -6.47
CA THR A 284 15.42 33.25 -6.71
C THR A 284 15.85 34.01 -5.45
N LEU A 285 15.26 33.71 -4.30
CA LEU A 285 15.67 34.27 -3.02
C LEU A 285 17.09 33.83 -2.65
N GLN A 286 17.41 32.55 -2.83
CA GLN A 286 18.73 32.00 -2.57
C GLN A 286 19.80 32.68 -3.43
N SER A 287 19.53 32.88 -4.72
CA SER A 287 20.43 33.61 -5.64
C SER A 287 20.64 35.06 -5.19
N THR A 288 19.58 35.73 -4.73
CA THR A 288 19.64 37.10 -4.21
C THR A 288 20.48 37.18 -2.93
N VAL A 289 20.27 36.25 -1.99
CA VAL A 289 21.05 36.19 -0.74
C VAL A 289 22.52 35.87 -1.01
N ALA A 290 22.81 34.94 -1.91
CA ALA A 290 24.18 34.62 -2.31
C ALA A 290 24.90 35.85 -2.89
N SER A 291 24.21 36.61 -3.74
CA SER A 291 24.73 37.88 -4.28
C SER A 291 24.95 38.93 -3.19
N GLY A 292 24.03 39.07 -2.24
CA GLY A 292 24.18 39.99 -1.10
C GLY A 292 25.35 39.63 -0.18
N VAL A 293 25.56 38.34 0.09
CA VAL A 293 26.73 37.84 0.85
C VAL A 293 28.03 38.14 0.10
N HIS A 294 28.05 37.98 -1.21
CA HIS A 294 29.21 38.34 -2.04
C HIS A 294 29.55 39.83 -1.92
N ASN A 295 28.55 40.72 -2.07
CA ASN A 295 28.76 42.16 -1.94
C ASN A 295 29.26 42.56 -0.54
N ASN A 296 28.71 41.96 0.52
CA ASN A 296 29.16 42.21 1.88
C ASN A 296 30.62 41.76 2.11
N LYS A 297 31.03 40.66 1.48
CA LYS A 297 32.42 40.21 1.50
C LYS A 297 33.35 41.23 0.85
N GLU A 298 33.00 41.76 -0.31
CA GLU A 298 33.78 42.80 -1.00
C GLU A 298 33.89 44.08 -0.15
N LEU A 299 32.78 44.52 0.46
CA LEU A 299 32.77 45.68 1.35
C LEU A 299 33.69 45.49 2.57
N LEU A 300 33.64 44.32 3.22
CA LEU A 300 34.51 44.02 4.35
C LEU A 300 35.98 43.98 3.94
N GLN A 301 36.30 43.46 2.76
CA GLN A 301 37.65 43.48 2.23
C GLN A 301 38.13 44.92 2.01
N GLY A 302 37.30 45.78 1.40
CA GLY A 302 37.63 47.20 1.22
C GLY A 302 37.83 47.94 2.54
N VAL A 303 36.99 47.67 3.55
CA VAL A 303 37.15 48.22 4.90
C VAL A 303 38.47 47.75 5.52
N GLN A 304 38.82 46.47 5.38
CA GLN A 304 40.07 45.90 5.89
C GLN A 304 41.30 46.55 5.23
N GLU A 305 41.27 46.77 3.91
CA GLU A 305 42.33 47.47 3.17
C GLU A 305 42.50 48.92 3.63
N VAL A 306 41.38 49.66 3.80
CA VAL A 306 41.39 51.04 4.30
C VAL A 306 41.92 51.11 5.74
N PHE A 307 41.52 50.18 6.62
CA PHE A 307 42.04 50.11 7.98
C PHE A 307 43.55 49.85 8.00
N ALA A 308 44.05 48.90 7.18
CA ALA A 308 45.48 48.62 7.08
C ALA A 308 46.25 49.87 6.63
N HIS A 309 45.77 50.57 5.60
CA HIS A 309 46.38 51.81 5.13
C HIS A 309 46.37 52.92 6.20
N ASN A 310 45.27 53.07 6.93
CA ASN A 310 45.15 54.07 7.99
C ASN A 310 46.08 53.79 9.16
N VAL A 311 46.22 52.53 9.57
CA VAL A 311 47.15 52.10 10.63
C VAL A 311 48.60 52.36 10.20
N ASP A 312 48.96 52.05 8.96
CA ASP A 312 50.29 52.33 8.42
C ASP A 312 50.61 53.83 8.41
N ASN A 313 49.63 54.67 8.05
CA ASN A 313 49.79 56.12 8.10
C ASN A 313 49.95 56.65 9.53
N LEU A 314 49.16 56.13 10.48
CA LEU A 314 49.31 56.44 11.90
C LEU A 314 50.70 56.07 12.41
N HIS A 315 51.20 54.88 12.07
CA HIS A 315 52.56 54.47 12.41
C HIS A 315 53.62 55.41 11.83
N LYS A 316 53.46 55.87 10.58
CA LYS A 316 54.36 56.85 9.96
C LYS A 316 54.36 58.19 10.70
N GLU A 317 53.18 58.71 11.04
CA GLU A 317 53.07 59.98 11.78
C GLU A 317 53.60 59.88 13.21
N ILE A 318 53.36 58.76 13.91
CA ILE A 318 53.95 58.49 15.24
C ILE A 318 55.48 58.46 15.14
N ARG A 319 56.06 57.78 14.15
CA ARG A 319 57.51 57.78 13.95
C ARG A 319 58.08 59.18 13.72
N LYS A 320 57.41 60.00 12.89
CA LYS A 320 57.80 61.40 12.69
C LYS A 320 57.75 62.21 13.98
N LEU A 321 56.74 61.95 14.83
CA LEU A 321 56.62 62.59 16.13
C LEU A 321 57.77 62.19 17.06
N ASP A 322 58.08 60.90 17.17
CA ASP A 322 59.20 60.37 17.96
C ASP A 322 60.55 60.95 17.51
N GLU A 323 60.79 61.06 16.21
CA GLU A 323 61.98 61.70 15.66
C GLU A 323 62.08 63.17 16.07
N ARG A 324 60.96 63.90 16.06
CA ARG A 324 60.92 65.31 16.51
C ARG A 324 61.16 65.45 18.01
N ILE A 325 60.58 64.57 18.82
CA ILE A 325 60.79 64.54 20.27
C ILE A 325 62.27 64.23 20.58
N SER A 326 62.86 63.25 19.90
CA SER A 326 64.29 62.94 20.06
C SER A 326 65.19 64.11 19.69
N LYS A 327 64.89 64.84 18.61
CA LYS A 327 65.64 66.04 18.22
C LYS A 327 65.55 67.16 19.25
N LEU A 328 64.40 67.33 19.91
CA LEU A 328 64.21 68.30 20.98
C LEU A 328 64.90 67.88 22.28
N ALA A 329 64.98 66.59 22.58
CA ALA A 329 65.66 66.07 23.77
C ALA A 329 67.19 66.08 23.66
N ALA A 330 67.74 66.18 22.45
CA ALA A 330 69.18 66.23 22.17
C ALA A 330 69.73 67.68 22.02
N ALA A 331 68.87 68.69 22.13
CA ALA A 331 69.21 70.12 22.09
C ALA A 331 69.16 70.73 23.51
#